data_AF-A0A1R1XDN9-F1
#
_entry.id   AF-A0A1R1XDN9-F1
#
_cell.length_a   1.000
_cell.length_b   1.000
_cell.length_c   1.000
_cell.angle_alpha   90.00
_cell.angle_beta   90.00
_cell.angle_gamma   90.00
#
_symmetry.space_group_name_H-M   'P 1'
#
loop_
_entity.id
_entity.type
_entity.pdbx_description
1 polymer ?
#
loop_
_entity_poly.entity_id
_entity_poly.type
_entity_poly.pdbx_seq_one_letter_code
_entity_poly.pdbx_strand_id
1 'polypeptide(L)'
;MDYSILGGKMNKGLSVLDTVKLIKGENMTNDLQNKAIILGWCIKWLQDFFLVADDIMEDSHMRRDKPVRLKNENVGMMAINDSSLI
;
A
#
# COMPACT_ATOMS: atom_id res chain seq x y z
N MET A 1 -6.74 -8.60 -1.32
CA MET A 1 -5.81 -7.51 -1.71
C MET A 1 -6.57 -6.20 -1.95
N ASP A 2 -7.66 -6.19 -2.72
CA ASP A 2 -8.35 -4.96 -3.15
C ASP A 2 -8.94 -4.10 -2.03
N TYR A 3 -9.37 -4.72 -0.93
CA TYR A 3 -10.06 -4.03 0.17
C TYR A 3 -9.21 -2.95 0.84
N SER A 4 -7.92 -3.25 1.04
CA SER A 4 -6.98 -2.44 1.82
C SER A 4 -6.09 -1.58 0.91
N ILE A 5 -5.79 -2.05 -0.31
CA ILE A 5 -4.94 -1.34 -1.26
C ILE A 5 -5.68 -0.17 -1.94
N LEU A 6 -6.95 -0.36 -2.32
CA LEU A 6 -7.76 0.64 -3.01
C LEU A 6 -8.41 1.64 -2.03
N GLY A 7 -8.50 2.91 -2.43
CA GLY A 7 -9.10 3.99 -1.62
C GLY A 7 -8.11 4.92 -0.89
N GLY A 8 -6.80 4.72 -1.06
CA GLY A 8 -5.78 5.67 -0.59
C GLY A 8 -5.32 6.62 -1.69
N LYS A 9 -4.77 7.80 -1.33
CA LYS A 9 -4.32 8.84 -2.26
C LYS A 9 -3.17 8.44 -3.22
N MET A 10 -2.58 7.25 -3.08
CA MET A 10 -1.42 6.75 -3.85
C MET A 10 -0.15 7.63 -3.87
N ASN A 11 -0.10 8.73 -3.11
CA ASN A 11 1.03 9.68 -3.08
C ASN A 11 2.40 9.01 -2.93
N LYS A 12 2.54 8.02 -2.02
CA LYS A 12 3.83 7.34 -1.78
C LYS A 12 4.31 6.53 -2.99
N GLY A 13 3.40 5.85 -3.68
CA GLY A 13 3.73 5.07 -4.88
C GLY A 13 4.02 5.95 -6.09
N LEU A 14 3.24 7.02 -6.28
CA LEU A 14 3.44 7.98 -7.37
C LEU A 14 4.73 8.79 -7.22
N SER A 15 5.07 9.15 -5.98
CA SER A 15 6.32 9.87 -5.68
C SER A 15 7.57 9.12 -6.12
N VAL A 16 7.57 7.78 -6.12
CA VAL A 16 8.69 6.97 -6.64
C VAL A 16 8.88 7.25 -8.13
N LEU A 17 7.80 7.13 -8.90
CA LEU A 17 7.85 7.35 -10.35
C LEU A 17 8.26 8.78 -10.67
N ASP A 18 7.68 9.76 -9.98
CA ASP A 18 7.97 11.18 -10.20
C ASP A 18 9.43 11.52 -9.84
N THR A 19 9.95 10.96 -8.75
CA THR A 19 11.35 11.16 -8.34
C THR A 19 12.30 10.51 -9.34
N VAL A 20 12.01 9.29 -9.80
CA VAL A 20 12.85 8.62 -10.81
C VAL A 20 12.84 9.40 -12.13
N LYS A 21 11.69 9.95 -12.54
CA LYS A 21 11.58 10.86 -13.69
C LYS A 21 12.41 12.12 -13.53
N LEU A 22 12.34 12.77 -12.38
CA LEU A 22 13.13 13.96 -12.10
C LEU A 22 14.64 13.70 -12.11
N ILE A 23 15.07 12.57 -11.53
CA ILE A 23 16.50 12.21 -11.46
C ILE A 23 17.05 11.85 -12.83
N LYS A 24 16.28 11.15 -13.66
CA LYS A 24 16.75 10.65 -14.97
C LYS A 24 16.57 11.65 -16.09
N GLY A 25 15.58 12.54 -16.00
CA GLY A 25 15.27 13.51 -17.04
C GLY A 25 15.12 12.83 -18.40
N GLU A 26 15.89 13.29 -19.39
CA GLU A 26 15.90 12.76 -20.75
C GLU A 26 16.45 11.33 -20.88
N ASN A 27 17.21 10.84 -19.89
CA ASN A 27 17.75 9.47 -19.88
C ASN A 27 16.74 8.42 -19.38
N MET A 28 15.45 8.75 -19.34
CA MET A 28 14.42 7.82 -18.90
C MET A 28 14.20 6.72 -19.95
N THR A 29 14.41 5.46 -19.55
CA THR A 29 14.09 4.29 -20.38
C THR A 29 12.78 3.66 -19.95
N ASN A 30 12.09 3.00 -20.88
CA ASN A 30 10.85 2.28 -20.60
C ASN A 30 11.04 1.16 -19.55
N ASP A 31 12.20 0.48 -19.55
CA ASP A 31 12.54 -0.53 -18.54
C ASP A 31 12.62 0.09 -17.13
N LEU A 32 13.31 1.22 -17.01
CA LEU A 32 13.44 1.89 -15.72
C LEU A 32 12.11 2.47 -15.23
N GLN A 33 11.29 2.99 -16.14
CA GLN A 33 9.94 3.44 -15.83
C GLN A 33 9.07 2.29 -15.31
N ASN A 34 9.10 1.12 -15.97
CA ASN A 34 8.37 -0.07 -15.53
C ASN A 34 8.83 -0.53 -14.14
N LYS A 35 10.15 -0.56 -13.90
CA LYS A 35 10.71 -0.89 -12.58
C LYS A 35 10.27 0.10 -11.50
N ALA A 36 10.23 1.40 -11.80
CA ALA A 36 9.77 2.42 -10.87
C ALA A 36 8.28 2.27 -10.54
N ILE A 37 7.43 1.91 -11.52
CA ILE A 37 6.02 1.63 -11.30
C ILE A 37 5.84 0.40 -10.40
N ILE A 38 6.56 -0.69 -10.68
CA ILE A 38 6.53 -1.91 -9.85
C ILE A 38 6.96 -1.58 -8.41
N LEU A 39 8.05 -0.83 -8.25
CA LEU A 39 8.51 -0.39 -6.93
C LEU A 39 7.47 0.48 -6.20
N GLY A 40 6.78 1.37 -6.92
CA GLY A 40 5.69 2.17 -6.37
C GLY A 40 4.54 1.31 -5.83
N TRP A 41 4.21 0.20 -6.51
CA TRP A 41 3.25 -0.79 -6.03
C TRP A 41 3.76 -1.55 -4.80
N CYS A 42 5.03 -1.97 -4.78
CA CYS A 42 5.62 -2.61 -3.61
C CYS A 42 5.60 -1.71 -2.36
N ILE A 43 5.88 -0.41 -2.51
CA ILE A 43 5.74 0.54 -1.40
C ILE A 43 4.29 0.65 -0.92
N LYS A 44 3.32 0.52 -1.84
CA LYS A 44 1.91 0.57 -1.48
C LYS A 44 1.48 -0.64 -0.68
N TRP A 45 1.95 -1.83 -1.04
CA TRP A 45 1.76 -3.06 -0.28
C TRP A 45 2.40 -2.96 1.11
N LEU A 46 3.66 -2.51 1.19
CA LEU A 46 4.34 -2.30 2.46
C LEU A 46 3.61 -1.30 3.37
N GLN A 47 3.09 -0.20 2.80
CA GLN A 47 2.27 0.74 3.56
C GLN A 47 1.03 0.06 4.14
N ASP A 48 0.37 -0.80 3.36
CA ASP A 48 -0.87 -1.45 3.75
C ASP A 48 -0.66 -2.49 4.86
N PHE A 49 0.44 -3.24 4.80
CA PHE A 49 0.91 -4.10 5.90
C PHE A 49 0.99 -3.32 7.21
N PHE A 50 1.70 -2.19 7.22
CA PHE A 50 1.85 -1.37 8.43
C PHE A 50 0.52 -0.78 8.91
N LEU A 51 -0.40 -0.44 8.00
CA LEU A 51 -1.72 0.07 8.40
C LEU A 51 -2.57 -1.00 9.08
N VAL A 52 -2.50 -2.26 8.62
CA VAL A 52 -3.21 -3.36 9.28
C VAL A 52 -2.59 -3.66 10.65
N ALA A 53 -1.26 -3.62 10.78
CA ALA A 53 -0.60 -3.79 12.06
C ALA A 53 -0.97 -2.67 13.06
N ASP A 54 -0.94 -1.42 12.60
CA ASP A 54 -1.35 -0.21 13.35
C ASP A 54 -2.80 -0.32 13.83
N ASP A 55 -3.70 -0.71 12.92
CA ASP A 55 -5.12 -0.94 13.21
C ASP A 55 -5.36 -1.97 14.32
N ILE A 56 -4.53 -3.01 14.39
CA ILE A 56 -4.58 -4.05 15.42
C ILE A 56 -4.02 -3.54 16.74
N MET A 57 -2.91 -2.79 16.70
CA MET A 57 -2.29 -2.20 17.89
C MET A 57 -3.19 -1.18 18.58
N GLU A 58 -3.97 -0.41 17.80
CA GLU A 58 -4.83 0.67 18.30
C GLU A 58 -6.30 0.28 18.49
N ASP A 59 -6.69 -0.98 18.18
CA ASP A 59 -8.09 -1.43 18.08
C ASP A 59 -8.98 -0.45 17.29
N SER A 60 -8.46 0.00 16.15
CA SER A 60 -9.13 0.99 15.32
C SER A 60 -10.46 0.47 14.76
N HIS A 61 -11.46 1.36 14.68
CA HIS A 61 -12.80 1.00 14.18
C HIS A 61 -12.97 1.24 12.67
N MET A 62 -12.43 2.33 12.12
CA MET A 62 -12.57 2.70 10.71
C MET A 62 -11.27 3.19 10.11
N ARG A 63 -11.03 2.85 8.84
CA ARG A 63 -9.91 3.38 8.03
C ARG A 63 -10.33 3.55 6.58
N ARG A 64 -10.03 4.71 5.98
CA ARG A 64 -10.41 5.09 4.60
C ARG A 64 -11.92 4.91 4.34
N ASP A 65 -12.73 5.39 5.28
CA ASP A 65 -14.20 5.34 5.24
C ASP A 65 -14.79 3.93 5.17
N LYS A 66 -14.01 2.92 5.58
CA LYS A 66 -14.43 1.52 5.66
C LYS A 66 -14.10 0.94 7.05
N PRO A 67 -14.83 -0.08 7.50
CA PRO A 67 -14.44 -0.85 8.68
C PRO A 67 -13.01 -1.39 8.53
N VAL A 68 -12.26 -1.37 9.62
CA VAL A 68 -10.92 -1.98 9.65
C VAL A 68 -11.00 -3.47 9.37
N ARG A 69 -9.99 -4.03 8.68
CA ARG A 69 -9.99 -5.42 8.22
C ARG A 69 -10.19 -6.44 9.36
N LEU A 70 -9.66 -6.15 10.55
CA LEU A 70 -9.86 -6.91 11.80
C LEU A 70 -11.36 -7.02 12.20
N LYS A 71 -12.17 -5.99 11.95
CA LYS A 71 -13.58 -5.92 12.34
C LYS A 71 -14.52 -6.56 11.31
N ASN A 72 -13.99 -7.11 10.22
CA ASN A 72 -14.78 -7.78 9.21
C ASN A 72 -15.22 -9.15 9.74
N GLU A 73 -16.50 -9.51 9.61
CA GLU A 73 -17.16 -10.61 10.34
C GLU A 73 -16.48 -11.98 10.19
N ASN A 74 -15.68 -12.18 9.13
CA ASN A 74 -14.99 -13.44 8.84
C ASN A 74 -13.45 -13.38 8.97
N VAL A 75 -12.87 -12.26 9.41
CA VAL A 75 -11.40 -12.09 9.43
C VAL A 75 -10.85 -12.13 10.85
N GLY A 76 -11.29 -11.24 11.73
CA GLY A 76 -10.73 -11.17 13.08
C GLY A 76 -9.20 -11.10 13.06
N MET A 77 -8.54 -11.82 13.98
CA MET A 77 -7.07 -11.86 14.08
C MET A 77 -6.36 -12.50 12.88
N MET A 78 -7.08 -13.18 11.97
CA MET A 78 -6.49 -13.67 10.71
C MET A 78 -5.99 -12.52 9.82
N ALA A 79 -6.40 -11.27 10.11
CA ALA A 79 -5.86 -10.07 9.48
C ALA A 79 -4.33 -9.98 9.59
N ILE A 80 -3.70 -10.54 10.63
CA ILE A 80 -2.24 -10.57 10.79
C ILE A 80 -1.58 -11.42 9.70
N ASN A 81 -2.08 -12.63 9.49
CA ASN A 81 -1.56 -13.53 8.47
C ASN A 81 -1.81 -12.99 7.06
N ASP A 82 -3.00 -12.43 6.83
CA ASP A 82 -3.33 -11.74 5.59
C ASP A 82 -2.41 -10.53 5.33
N SER A 83 -2.05 -9.78 6.37
CA SER A 83 -1.15 -8.64 6.23
C SER A 83 0.26 -9.09 5.84
N SER A 84 0.72 -10.23 6.36
CA SER A 84 2.05 -10.77 6.07
C SER A 84 2.19 -11.34 4.65
N LEU A 85 1.06 -11.55 3.96
CA LEU A 85 0.98 -11.99 2.57
C LEU A 85 0.82 -10.83 1.57
N ILE A 86 0.70 -9.59 2.06
CA ILE A 86 0.70 -8.35 1.25
C ILE A 86 2.14 -7.93 0.97
#